data_AF-A0A947Y9T5-F1
#
_entry.id   AF-A0A947Y9T5-F1
#
_cell.length_a   1.000
_cell.length_b   1.000
_cell.length_c   1.000
_cell.angle_alpha   90.00
_cell.angle_beta   90.00
_cell.angle_gamma   90.00
#
_symmetry.space_group_name_H-M   'P 1'
#
loop_
_entity.id
_entity.type
_entity.pdbx_description
1 polymer ?
#
loop_
_entity_poly.entity_id
_entity_poly.type
_entity_poly.pdbx_seq_one_letter_code
_entity_poly.pdbx_strand_id
1 'polypeptide(L)'
;EVAKLIEGFSGEDKERAAEVAGLIAGFNDEDKARATEVAKLIEGFSGEDKERAAEVAGLIAGFKKEREEASIAWKELLTKMSAKEKKIVSIPEALEPKEKEVSIPEATEIEEKEVSIEEKVLEFIEKHPEGVRIGDMEGPLGVMRMRLGRIAKKLLDEGKLRKEENLYFLL
;
A
#
# COMPACT_ATOMS: atom_id res chain seq x y z
N GLU A 1 60.42 -24.01 45.26
CA GLU A 1 60.14 -22.97 44.24
C GLU A 1 58.92 -23.33 43.38
N VAL A 2 58.85 -24.53 42.80
CA VAL A 2 57.71 -24.99 41.97
C VAL A 2 56.33 -24.88 42.65
N ALA A 3 56.21 -25.23 43.94
CA ALA A 3 54.94 -25.15 44.66
C ALA A 3 54.39 -23.71 44.77
N LYS A 4 55.27 -22.72 45.00
CA LYS A 4 54.87 -21.29 45.01
C LYS A 4 54.42 -20.81 43.64
N LEU A 5 55.04 -21.33 42.57
CA LEU A 5 54.66 -21.00 41.20
C LEU A 5 53.24 -21.51 40.88
N ILE A 6 52.95 -22.76 41.25
CA ILE A 6 51.64 -23.39 41.06
C ILE A 6 50.54 -22.64 41.85
N GLU A 7 50.85 -22.24 43.08
CA GLU A 7 49.93 -21.45 43.91
C GLU A 7 49.63 -20.07 43.30
N GLY A 8 50.65 -19.40 42.76
CA GLY A 8 50.49 -18.14 42.03
C GLY A 8 49.58 -18.27 40.79
N PHE A 9 49.82 -19.28 39.95
CA PHE A 9 48.97 -19.55 38.78
C PHE A 9 47.53 -19.87 39.18
N SER A 10 47.32 -20.68 40.23
CA SER A 10 45.97 -20.98 40.71
C SER A 10 45.25 -19.74 41.29
N GLY A 11 45.98 -18.77 41.84
CA GLY A 11 45.43 -17.50 42.29
C GLY A 11 45.01 -16.64 41.10
N GLU A 12 45.90 -16.46 40.13
CA GLU A 12 45.61 -15.70 38.91
C GLU A 12 44.43 -16.27 38.12
N ASP A 13 44.32 -17.60 37.99
CA ASP A 13 43.20 -18.22 37.29
C ASP A 13 41.87 -17.97 37.98
N LYS A 14 41.85 -17.92 39.32
CA LYS A 14 40.64 -17.58 40.10
C LYS A 14 40.25 -16.12 39.91
N GLU A 15 41.23 -15.21 39.90
CA GLU A 15 40.98 -13.78 39.65
C GLU A 15 40.43 -13.56 38.23
N ARG A 16 41.06 -14.15 37.21
CA ARG A 16 40.57 -14.09 35.83
C ARG A 16 39.17 -14.68 35.69
N ALA A 17 38.88 -15.80 36.34
CA ALA A 17 37.55 -16.40 36.32
C ALA A 17 36.50 -15.48 36.97
N ALA A 18 36.85 -14.80 38.06
CA ALA A 18 35.96 -13.84 38.71
C ALA A 18 35.70 -12.60 37.83
N GLU A 19 36.72 -12.07 37.16
CA GLU A 19 36.58 -10.97 36.20
C GLU A 19 35.67 -11.34 35.02
N VAL A 20 35.90 -12.51 34.42
CA VAL A 20 35.07 -13.01 33.31
C VAL A 20 33.62 -13.22 33.75
N ALA A 21 33.41 -13.78 34.95
CA ALA A 21 32.06 -13.93 35.50
C ALA A 21 31.37 -12.58 35.69
N GLY A 22 32.09 -11.56 36.15
CA GLY A 22 31.60 -10.19 36.28
C GLY A 22 31.20 -9.58 34.93
N LEU A 23 32.05 -9.74 33.90
CA LEU A 23 31.74 -9.27 32.54
C LEU A 23 30.50 -9.94 31.97
N ILE A 24 30.38 -11.27 32.10
CA ILE A 24 29.21 -12.02 31.64
C ILE A 24 27.94 -11.57 32.37
N ALA A 25 28.01 -11.34 33.68
CA ALA A 25 26.88 -10.80 34.44
C ALA A 25 26.48 -9.41 33.94
N GLY A 26 27.45 -8.52 33.72
CA GLY A 26 27.21 -7.19 33.15
C GLY A 26 26.52 -7.23 31.79
N PHE A 27 27.00 -8.08 30.87
CA PHE A 27 26.37 -8.27 29.55
C PHE A 27 24.92 -8.76 29.67
N ASN A 28 24.66 -9.72 30.56
CA ASN A 28 23.30 -10.23 30.76
C ASN A 28 22.34 -9.17 31.31
N ASP A 29 22.82 -8.30 32.20
CA ASP A 29 22.00 -7.24 32.77
C ASP A 29 21.74 -6.12 31.76
N GLU A 30 22.73 -5.76 30.93
CA GLU A 30 22.55 -4.86 29.80
C GLU A 30 21.56 -5.41 28.77
N ASP A 31 21.67 -6.68 28.41
CA ASP A 31 20.76 -7.32 27.44
C ASP A 31 19.33 -7.34 27.95
N LYS A 32 19.12 -7.62 29.25
CA LYS A 32 17.79 -7.51 29.87
C LYS A 32 17.26 -6.08 29.82
N ALA A 33 18.08 -5.09 30.14
CA ALA A 33 17.67 -3.69 30.09
C ALA A 33 17.25 -3.30 28.66
N ARG A 34 18.08 -3.61 27.66
CA ARG A 34 17.78 -3.37 26.24
C ARG A 34 16.51 -4.08 25.79
N ALA A 35 16.30 -5.34 26.19
CA ALA A 35 15.08 -6.07 25.87
C ALA A 35 13.84 -5.37 26.42
N THR A 36 13.89 -4.82 27.63
CA THR A 36 12.76 -4.06 28.20
C THR A 36 12.50 -2.75 27.46
N GLU A 37 13.54 -2.04 27.03
CA GLU A 37 13.41 -0.81 26.24
C GLU A 37 12.80 -1.09 24.86
N VAL A 38 13.28 -2.13 24.17
CA VAL A 38 12.74 -2.55 22.88
C VAL A 38 11.27 -2.96 23.00
N ALA A 39 10.91 -3.70 24.06
CA ALA A 39 9.52 -4.08 24.30
C ALA A 39 8.61 -2.85 24.47
N LYS A 40 9.05 -1.84 25.24
CA LYS A 40 8.32 -0.57 25.41
C LYS A 40 8.17 0.20 24.10
N LEU A 41 9.22 0.24 23.27
CA LEU A 41 9.16 0.90 21.97
C LEU A 41 8.15 0.21 21.04
N ILE A 42 8.17 -1.12 20.98
CA ILE A 42 7.23 -1.90 20.17
C ILE A 42 5.79 -1.66 20.64
N GLU A 43 5.56 -1.65 21.96
CA GLU A 43 4.25 -1.35 22.53
C GLU A 43 3.78 0.06 22.17
N GLY A 44 4.67 1.06 22.26
CA GLY A 44 4.39 2.44 21.84
C GLY A 44 3.99 2.54 20.38
N PHE A 45 4.77 1.96 19.47
CA PHE A 45 4.45 1.94 18.04
C PHE A 45 3.12 1.24 17.75
N SER A 46 2.85 0.10 18.40
CA SER A 46 1.57 -0.60 18.21
C SER A 46 0.39 0.21 18.73
N GLY A 47 0.56 1.01 19.78
CA GLY A 47 -0.44 1.93 20.29
C GLY A 47 -0.73 3.06 19.29
N GLU A 48 0.31 3.76 18.86
CA GLU A 48 0.20 4.86 17.88
C GLU A 48 -0.42 4.40 16.56
N ASP A 49 -0.03 3.22 16.05
CA ASP A 49 -0.59 2.68 14.81
C ASP A 49 -2.09 2.41 14.92
N LYS A 50 -2.55 1.93 16.09
CA LYS A 50 -3.98 1.70 16.34
C LYS A 50 -4.75 3.02 16.41
N GLU A 51 -4.19 4.03 17.08
CA GLU A 51 -4.80 5.36 17.18
C GLU A 51 -4.91 6.01 15.79
N ARG A 52 -3.82 6.02 15.02
CA ARG A 52 -3.82 6.53 13.64
C ARG A 52 -4.81 5.78 12.74
N ALA A 53 -4.89 4.46 12.86
CA ALA A 53 -5.84 3.66 12.10
C ALA A 53 -7.30 4.02 12.44
N ALA A 54 -7.59 4.27 13.73
CA ALA A 54 -8.92 4.69 14.16
C ALA A 54 -9.27 6.10 13.65
N GLU A 55 -8.34 7.05 13.69
CA GLU A 55 -8.53 8.39 13.14
C GLU A 55 -8.81 8.36 11.63
N VAL A 56 -8.00 7.63 10.87
CA VAL A 56 -8.18 7.47 9.42
C VAL A 56 -9.52 6.81 9.10
N ALA A 57 -9.91 5.78 9.86
CA ALA A 57 -11.22 5.15 9.69
C ALA A 57 -12.36 6.15 9.95
N GLY A 58 -12.23 7.00 10.96
CA GLY A 58 -13.18 8.08 11.25
C GLY A 58 -13.29 9.09 10.11
N LEU A 59 -12.17 9.56 9.56
CA LEU A 59 -12.15 10.48 8.42
C LEU A 59 -12.81 9.87 7.18
N ILE A 60 -12.52 8.61 6.87
CA ILE A 60 -13.12 7.91 5.72
C ILE A 60 -14.64 7.75 5.93
N ALA A 61 -15.08 7.42 7.15
CA ALA A 61 -16.50 7.31 7.47
C ALA A 61 -17.21 8.66 7.33
N GLY A 62 -16.60 9.75 7.83
CA GLY A 62 -17.09 11.11 7.67
C GLY A 62 -17.24 11.49 6.20
N PHE A 63 -16.20 11.28 5.39
CA PHE A 63 -16.22 11.60 3.96
C PHE A 63 -17.30 10.82 3.19
N LYS A 64 -17.50 9.53 3.51
CA LYS A 64 -18.57 8.73 2.90
C LYS A 64 -19.95 9.31 3.21
N LYS A 65 -20.19 9.67 4.47
CA LYS A 65 -21.45 10.27 4.91
C LYS A 65 -21.71 11.60 4.21
N GLU A 66 -20.73 12.50 4.21
CA GLU A 66 -20.85 13.80 3.53
C GLU A 66 -21.12 13.64 2.03
N ARG A 67 -20.47 12.66 1.39
CA ARG A 67 -20.70 12.35 -0.03
C ARG A 67 -22.12 11.86 -0.31
N GLU A 68 -22.67 11.01 0.55
CA GLU A 68 -24.05 10.53 0.44
C GLU A 68 -25.05 11.67 0.60
N GLU A 69 -24.87 12.50 1.64
CA GLU A 69 -25.71 13.67 1.89
C GLU A 69 -25.65 14.67 0.72
N ALA A 70 -24.45 14.97 0.21
CA ALA A 70 -24.27 15.84 -0.95
C ALA A 70 -24.94 15.26 -2.21
N SER A 71 -24.83 13.94 -2.45
CA SER A 71 -25.50 13.28 -3.57
C SER A 71 -27.02 13.38 -3.48
N ILE A 72 -27.60 13.21 -2.28
CA ILE A 72 -29.04 13.38 -2.05
C ILE A 72 -29.44 14.83 -2.33
N ALA A 73 -28.73 15.81 -1.76
CA ALA A 73 -28.99 17.22 -1.97
C ALA A 73 -28.91 17.63 -3.45
N TRP A 74 -27.94 17.09 -4.19
CA TRP A 74 -27.81 17.30 -5.63
C TRP A 74 -28.99 16.73 -6.42
N LYS A 75 -29.45 15.51 -6.10
CA LYS A 75 -30.64 14.91 -6.74
C LYS A 75 -31.90 15.74 -6.47
N GLU A 76 -32.07 16.23 -5.24
CA GLU A 76 -33.17 17.13 -4.89
C GLU A 76 -33.11 18.46 -5.63
N LEU A 77 -31.91 19.02 -5.81
CA LEU A 77 -31.75 20.24 -6.60
C LEU A 77 -32.13 20.02 -8.07
N LEU A 78 -31.64 18.93 -8.68
CA LEU A 78 -31.93 18.58 -10.07
C LEU A 78 -33.43 18.38 -10.31
N THR A 79 -34.12 17.68 -9.40
CA THR A 79 -35.59 17.50 -9.49
C THR A 79 -36.35 18.82 -9.36
N LYS A 80 -35.91 19.75 -8.51
CA LYS A 80 -36.51 21.09 -8.42
C LYS A 80 -36.28 21.92 -9.68
N MET A 81 -35.13 21.80 -10.33
CA MET A 81 -34.85 22.51 -11.58
C MET A 81 -35.67 21.98 -12.75
N SER A 82 -35.75 20.65 -12.93
CA SER A 82 -36.56 20.04 -14.01
C SER A 82 -38.06 20.29 -13.84
N ALA A 83 -38.56 20.41 -12.60
CA ALA A 83 -39.93 20.82 -12.34
C ALA A 83 -40.22 22.29 -12.72
N LYS A 84 -39.22 23.18 -12.64
CA LYS A 84 -39.33 24.58 -13.07
C LYS A 84 -39.18 24.77 -14.58
N GLU A 85 -38.40 23.93 -15.26
CA GLU A 85 -38.26 23.96 -16.72
C GLU A 85 -39.54 23.59 -17.47
N LYS A 86 -40.46 22.83 -16.86
CA LYS A 86 -41.78 22.51 -17.47
C LYS A 86 -42.71 23.71 -17.69
N LYS A 87 -42.31 24.95 -17.33
CA LYS A 87 -43.11 26.17 -17.55
C LYS A 87 -42.67 26.98 -18.79
N ILE A 88 -41.61 26.59 -19.50
CA ILE A 88 -41.12 27.34 -20.65
C ILE A 88 -40.86 26.39 -21.83
N VAL A 89 -41.75 26.50 -22.84
CA VAL A 89 -41.61 26.08 -24.25
C VAL A 89 -41.93 24.61 -24.58
N SER A 90 -43.15 24.45 -25.09
CA SER A 90 -43.58 23.40 -26.01
C SER A 90 -43.00 23.64 -27.42
N ILE A 91 -42.06 22.80 -27.87
CA ILE A 91 -41.73 22.55 -29.29
C ILE A 91 -41.41 21.04 -29.41
N PRO A 92 -41.87 20.33 -30.47
CA PRO A 92 -42.06 18.88 -30.45
C PRO A 92 -40.80 18.06 -30.82
N GLU A 93 -40.69 16.92 -30.14
CA GLU A 93 -40.34 15.58 -30.67
C GLU A 93 -39.31 15.48 -31.81
N ALA A 94 -38.07 15.13 -31.44
CA ALA A 94 -37.29 13.98 -31.95
C ALA A 94 -35.78 14.28 -31.94
N LEU A 95 -35.05 13.68 -31.00
CA LEU A 95 -33.99 12.67 -31.24
C LEU A 95 -33.22 12.41 -29.93
N GLU A 96 -33.25 11.14 -29.54
CA GLU A 96 -32.73 10.55 -28.30
C GLU A 96 -31.22 10.80 -28.08
N PRO A 97 -30.79 11.12 -26.85
CA PRO A 97 -29.57 10.57 -26.28
C PRO A 97 -29.97 9.40 -25.38
N LYS A 98 -29.66 8.19 -25.82
CA LYS A 98 -29.80 6.97 -25.00
C LYS A 98 -28.94 7.10 -23.75
N GLU A 99 -29.61 7.39 -22.63
CA GLU A 99 -29.18 6.97 -21.31
C GLU A 99 -29.04 5.44 -21.30
N LYS A 100 -27.89 4.96 -20.83
CA LYS A 100 -27.86 3.72 -20.03
C LYS A 100 -26.97 3.96 -18.82
N GLU A 101 -27.65 4.38 -17.77
CA GLU A 101 -27.62 3.86 -16.41
C GLU A 101 -26.48 2.91 -16.01
N VAL A 102 -25.85 3.29 -14.91
CA VAL A 102 -24.77 2.63 -14.18
C VAL A 102 -25.23 1.29 -13.59
N SER A 103 -24.39 0.24 -13.68
CA SER A 103 -24.41 -0.86 -12.70
C SER A 103 -23.00 -1.13 -12.18
N ILE A 104 -22.89 -1.19 -10.86
CA ILE A 104 -21.75 -1.78 -10.15
C ILE A 104 -22.04 -3.29 -10.11
N PRO A 105 -21.13 -4.18 -10.55
CA PRO A 105 -21.08 -5.53 -10.05
C PRO A 105 -19.93 -5.67 -9.06
N GLU A 106 -20.34 -6.02 -7.84
CA GLU A 106 -19.61 -6.88 -6.92
C GLU A 106 -19.06 -8.13 -7.66
N ALA A 107 -17.93 -8.63 -7.17
CA ALA A 107 -17.06 -9.61 -7.80
C ALA A 107 -17.78 -10.79 -8.47
N THR A 108 -17.62 -10.96 -9.78
CA THR A 108 -17.41 -12.27 -10.42
C THR A 108 -16.91 -12.08 -11.85
N GLU A 109 -15.80 -12.76 -12.13
CA GLU A 109 -15.36 -13.30 -13.43
C GLU A 109 -16.15 -12.84 -14.68
N ILE A 110 -15.59 -11.90 -15.43
CA ILE A 110 -15.99 -11.61 -16.81
C ILE A 110 -14.73 -11.75 -17.67
N GLU A 111 -14.52 -12.98 -18.16
CA GLU A 111 -13.88 -13.18 -19.46
C GLU A 111 -14.85 -12.65 -20.52
N GLU A 112 -14.54 -11.49 -21.11
CA GLU A 112 -14.92 -11.21 -22.50
C GLU A 112 -14.01 -10.12 -23.07
N LYS A 113 -13.50 -10.42 -24.27
CA LYS A 113 -12.38 -9.79 -24.96
C LYS A 113 -12.70 -8.38 -25.46
N GLU A 114 -12.10 -7.36 -24.86
CA GLU A 114 -11.79 -6.09 -25.53
C GLU A 114 -10.44 -5.58 -25.02
N VAL A 115 -9.36 -5.92 -25.75
CA VAL A 115 -7.95 -5.52 -25.53
C VAL A 115 -7.57 -5.47 -24.05
N SER A 116 -7.10 -6.62 -23.55
CA SER A 116 -6.67 -6.80 -22.16
C SER A 116 -5.79 -5.62 -21.74
N ILE A 117 -5.98 -5.05 -20.56
CA ILE A 117 -5.16 -3.92 -20.09
C ILE A 117 -3.66 -4.30 -20.13
N GLU A 118 -3.37 -5.60 -19.95
CA GLU A 118 -2.10 -6.26 -20.20
C GLU A 118 -1.51 -5.97 -21.59
N GLU A 119 -2.30 -6.08 -22.66
CA GLU A 119 -1.86 -5.80 -24.04
C GLU A 119 -1.55 -4.31 -24.21
N LYS A 120 -2.37 -3.42 -23.62
CA LYS A 120 -2.09 -1.97 -23.65
C LYS A 120 -0.82 -1.62 -22.89
N VAL A 121 -0.53 -2.30 -21.78
CA VAL A 121 0.72 -2.14 -21.03
C VAL A 121 1.91 -2.63 -21.86
N LEU A 122 1.80 -3.77 -22.53
CA LEU A 122 2.85 -4.30 -23.41
C LEU A 122 3.11 -3.38 -24.61
N GLU A 123 2.06 -2.92 -25.30
CA GLU A 123 2.17 -1.99 -26.42
C GLU A 123 2.79 -0.65 -25.99
N PHE A 124 2.48 -0.20 -24.77
CA PHE A 124 3.09 1.00 -24.21
C PHE A 124 4.59 0.80 -23.95
N ILE A 125 4.98 -0.31 -23.32
CA ILE A 125 6.40 -0.61 -23.04
C ILE A 125 7.18 -0.85 -24.34
N GLU A 126 6.56 -1.45 -25.36
CA GLU A 126 7.18 -1.65 -26.69
C GLU A 126 7.56 -0.31 -27.35
N LYS A 127 6.75 0.74 -27.16
CA LYS A 127 7.02 2.09 -27.67
C LYS A 127 8.14 2.82 -26.90
N HIS A 128 8.60 2.27 -25.78
CA HIS A 128 9.55 2.88 -24.86
C HIS A 128 10.73 1.92 -24.57
N PRO A 129 11.67 1.76 -25.52
CA PRO A 129 12.83 0.86 -25.37
C PRO A 129 13.79 1.26 -24.24
N GLU A 130 13.73 2.51 -23.77
CA GLU A 130 14.43 3.02 -22.58
C GLU A 130 13.89 2.47 -21.25
N GLY A 131 12.77 1.76 -21.29
CA GLY A 131 12.09 1.20 -20.13
C GLY A 131 11.13 2.20 -19.50
N VAL A 132 10.07 1.67 -18.88
CA VAL A 132 8.95 2.48 -18.39
C VAL A 132 8.76 2.28 -16.89
N ARG A 133 8.48 3.36 -16.14
CA ARG A 133 8.03 3.24 -14.75
C ARG A 133 6.52 3.11 -14.69
N ILE A 134 6.02 2.40 -13.68
CA ILE A 134 4.56 2.27 -13.45
C ILE A 134 3.87 3.63 -13.32
N GLY A 135 4.53 4.62 -12.71
CA GLY A 135 3.96 5.97 -12.58
C GLY A 135 3.74 6.66 -13.93
N ASP A 136 4.62 6.41 -14.90
CA ASP A 136 4.56 7.03 -16.22
C ASP A 136 3.45 6.41 -17.09
N MET A 137 3.00 5.20 -16.75
CA MET A 137 1.89 4.49 -17.41
C MET A 137 0.50 4.93 -16.94
N GLU A 138 0.38 5.54 -15.74
CA GLU A 138 -0.92 5.87 -15.14
C GLU A 138 -1.70 6.91 -15.95
N GLY A 139 -1.03 7.95 -16.44
CA GLY A 139 -1.61 8.97 -17.31
C GLY A 139 -2.10 8.44 -18.67
N PRO A 140 -1.21 7.86 -19.50
CA PRO A 140 -1.56 7.43 -20.86
C PRO A 140 -2.52 6.24 -20.90
N LEU A 141 -2.47 5.34 -19.91
CA LEU A 141 -3.38 4.19 -19.84
C LEU A 141 -4.67 4.50 -19.07
N GLY A 142 -4.72 5.58 -18.28
CA GLY A 142 -5.86 5.92 -17.44
C GLY A 142 -6.15 4.88 -16.36
N VAL A 143 -5.14 4.09 -15.98
CA VAL A 143 -5.29 2.99 -15.00
C VAL A 143 -4.55 3.36 -13.73
N MET A 144 -5.20 3.16 -12.57
CA MET A 144 -4.59 3.40 -11.27
C MET A 144 -3.26 2.66 -11.10
N ARG A 145 -2.26 3.33 -10.53
CA ARG A 145 -0.93 2.78 -10.23
C ARG A 145 -0.95 1.39 -9.59
N MET A 146 -1.86 1.14 -8.66
CA MET A 146 -1.97 -0.15 -7.97
C MET A 146 -2.38 -1.29 -8.90
N ARG A 147 -3.30 -1.04 -9.83
CA ARG A 147 -3.76 -2.04 -10.81
C ARG A 147 -2.67 -2.32 -11.84
N LEU A 148 -1.98 -1.27 -12.30
CA LEU A 148 -0.80 -1.41 -13.16
C LEU A 148 0.32 -2.21 -12.48
N GLY A 149 0.54 -2.01 -11.18
CA GLY A 149 1.53 -2.80 -10.43
C GLY A 149 1.19 -4.29 -10.36
N ARG A 150 -0.09 -4.66 -10.21
CA ARG A 150 -0.52 -6.07 -10.25
C ARG A 150 -0.34 -6.68 -11.63
N ILE A 151 -0.68 -5.91 -12.67
CA ILE A 151 -0.53 -6.33 -14.07
C ILE A 151 0.95 -6.51 -14.42
N ALA A 152 1.80 -5.54 -14.09
CA ALA A 152 3.23 -5.61 -14.32
C ALA A 152 3.87 -6.81 -13.58
N LYS A 153 3.45 -7.08 -12.34
CA LYS A 153 3.89 -8.27 -11.60
C LYS A 153 3.50 -9.56 -12.32
N LYS A 154 2.25 -9.68 -12.76
CA LYS A 154 1.77 -10.86 -13.52
C LYS A 154 2.58 -11.03 -14.82
N LEU A 155 2.87 -9.95 -15.53
CA LEU A 155 3.65 -9.98 -16.78
C LEU A 155 5.14 -10.32 -16.56
N LEU A 156 5.72 -9.95 -15.41
CA LEU A 156 7.05 -10.41 -14.99
C LEU A 156 7.04 -11.92 -14.70
N ASP A 157 6.03 -12.40 -13.97
CA ASP A 157 5.88 -13.82 -13.63
C ASP A 157 5.65 -14.68 -14.90
N GLU A 158 4.98 -14.13 -15.91
CA GLU A 158 4.81 -14.73 -17.24
C GLU A 158 6.06 -14.63 -18.14
N GLY A 159 7.11 -13.91 -17.72
CA GLY A 159 8.35 -13.75 -18.47
C GLY A 159 8.26 -12.84 -19.70
N LYS A 160 7.19 -12.03 -19.80
CA LYS A 160 7.00 -11.08 -20.93
C LYS A 160 7.72 -9.75 -20.70
N LEU A 161 7.99 -9.42 -19.45
CA LEU A 161 8.72 -8.22 -19.05
C LEU A 161 9.97 -8.62 -18.28
N ARG A 162 11.01 -7.78 -18.35
CA ARG A 162 12.08 -7.73 -17.35
C ARG A 162 12.00 -6.44 -16.56
N LYS A 163 12.40 -6.50 -15.30
CA LYS A 163 12.53 -5.33 -14.44
C LYS A 163 13.99 -5.12 -14.11
N GLU A 164 14.52 -3.97 -14.51
CA GLU A 164 15.86 -3.52 -14.12
C GLU A 164 15.68 -2.29 -13.24
N GLU A 165 16.16 -2.36 -12.00
CA GLU A 165 15.94 -1.37 -10.94
C GLU A 165 14.45 -1.02 -10.73
N ASN A 166 13.97 0.02 -11.41
CA ASN A 166 12.62 0.57 -11.33
C ASN A 166 11.94 0.74 -12.70
N LEU A 167 12.58 0.27 -13.77
CA LEU A 167 12.09 0.34 -15.14
C LEU A 167 11.68 -1.05 -15.61
N TYR A 168 10.58 -1.10 -16.34
CA TYR A 168 10.07 -2.31 -16.97
C TYR A 168 10.40 -2.26 -18.46
N PHE A 169 11.00 -3.33 -18.96
CA PHE A 169 11.38 -3.50 -20.36
C PHE A 169 10.68 -4.73 -20.93
N LEU A 170 10.39 -4.68 -22.22
CA LEU A 170 9.94 -5.86 -22.96
C LEU A 170 11.09 -6.87 -23.07
N LEU A 171 10.77 -8.15 -22.90
CA LEU A 171 11.75 -9.24 -23.01
C LEU A 171 11.96 -9.69 -24.46
#